data_AF-A0A820R281-F1
#
_entry.id   AF-A0A820R281-F1
#
_cell.length_a   1.000
_cell.length_b   1.000
_cell.length_c   1.000
_cell.angle_alpha   90.00
_cell.angle_beta   90.00
_cell.angle_gamma   90.00
#
_symmetry.space_group_name_H-M   'P 1'
#
loop_
_entity.id
_entity.type
_entity.pdbx_description
1 polymer ?
#
loop_
_entity_poly.entity_id
_entity_poly.type
_entity_poly.pdbx_seq_one_letter_code
_entity_poly.pdbx_strand_id
1 'polypeptide(L)' 'TLAMKGLILSSMGKKEEALENIRNGIKNNITSHVVWYVYGLWQRSERKYDEAIKAYKKALQCEKVKRIRLLILRRQTYFF' A
#
# COMPACT_ATOMS: atom_id res chain seq x y z
N THR A 1 -10.25 -5.79 -5.59
CA THR A 1 -9.28 -5.07 -4.71
C THR A 1 -9.20 -3.60 -5.13
N LEU A 2 -9.61 -2.66 -4.27
CA LEU A 2 -9.66 -1.21 -4.57
C LEU A 2 -8.32 -0.62 -5.07
N ALA A 3 -7.19 -1.16 -4.61
CA ALA A 3 -5.86 -0.70 -5.02
C ALA A 3 -5.53 -1.00 -6.50
N MET A 4 -5.93 -2.17 -7.02
CA MET A 4 -5.74 -2.49 -8.45
C MET A 4 -6.63 -1.62 -9.34
N LYS A 5 -7.84 -1.27 -8.86
CA LYS A 5 -8.74 -0.34 -9.56
C LYS A 5 -8.12 1.05 -9.66
N GLY A 6 -7.46 1.53 -8.60
CA GLY A 6 -6.71 2.80 -8.63
C GLY A 6 -5.56 2.83 -9.64
N LEU A 7 -4.84 1.70 -9.81
CA LEU A 7 -3.78 1.55 -10.82
C LEU A 7 -4.34 1.63 -12.25
N ILE A 8 -5.43 0.94 -12.53
CA ILE A 8 -6.09 0.94 -13.85
C ILE A 8 -6.59 2.35 -14.21
N LEU A 9 -7.21 3.05 -13.25
CA LEU A 9 -7.70 4.41 -13.45
C LEU A 9 -6.56 5.42 -13.68
N SER A 10 -5.40 5.21 -13.04
CA SER A 10 -4.20 5.99 -13.31
C SER A 10 -3.73 5.84 -14.76
N SER A 11 -3.77 4.61 -15.31
CA SER A 11 -3.44 4.35 -16.72
C SER A 11 -4.47 4.94 -17.69
N MET A 12 -5.71 5.15 -17.24
CA MET A 12 -6.78 5.80 -18.02
C MET A 12 -6.74 7.33 -17.96
N GLY A 13 -5.75 7.94 -17.30
CA GLY A 13 -5.64 9.40 -17.16
C GLY A 13 -6.60 10.02 -16.13
N LYS A 14 -7.41 9.21 -15.45
CA LYS A 14 -8.37 9.64 -14.42
C LYS A 14 -7.71 9.73 -13.05
N LYS A 15 -6.89 10.77 -12.87
CA LYS A 15 -6.05 10.96 -11.68
C LYS A 15 -6.86 11.13 -10.38
N GLU A 16 -7.99 11.83 -10.44
CA GLU A 16 -8.82 12.12 -9.26
C GLU A 16 -9.54 10.87 -8.75
N GLU A 17 -10.20 10.11 -9.65
CA GLU A 17 -10.84 8.85 -9.30
C GLU A 17 -9.81 7.83 -8.77
N ALA A 18 -8.59 7.81 -9.33
CA ALA A 18 -7.50 6.96 -8.83
C ALA A 18 -7.14 7.30 -7.38
N LEU A 19 -7.02 8.59 -7.02
CA LEU A 19 -6.71 9.03 -5.67
C LEU A 19 -7.80 8.64 -4.68
N GLU A 20 -9.07 8.82 -5.04
CA GLU A 20 -10.21 8.47 -4.19
C GLU A 20 -10.26 6.96 -3.93
N ASN A 21 -10.04 6.14 -4.95
CA ASN A 21 -9.95 4.68 -4.80
C ASN A 21 -8.76 4.26 -3.93
N ILE A 22 -7.60 4.92 -4.05
CA ILE A 22 -6.44 4.65 -3.18
C ILE A 22 -6.75 5.04 -1.73
N ARG A 23 -7.36 6.20 -1.48
CA ARG A 23 -7.78 6.64 -0.13
C ARG A 23 -8.77 5.67 0.49
N ASN A 24 -9.76 5.22 -0.28
CA ASN A 24 -10.72 4.20 0.17
C ASN A 24 -10.03 2.84 0.39
N GLY A 25 -9.02 2.50 -0.41
CA GLY A 25 -8.18 1.33 -0.21
C GLY A 25 -7.38 1.38 1.10
N ILE A 26 -6.83 2.54 1.46
CA ILE A 26 -6.14 2.74 2.74
C ILE A 26 -7.15 2.57 3.88
N LYS A 27 -8.31 3.22 3.83
CA LYS A 27 -9.35 3.11 4.88
C LYS A 27 -9.81 1.66 5.10
N ASN A 28 -10.03 0.92 4.01
CA ASN A 28 -10.56 -0.44 4.09
C ASN A 28 -9.48 -1.50 4.42
N ASN A 29 -8.22 -1.28 4.07
CA ASN A 29 -7.14 -2.26 4.25
C ASN A 29 -5.80 -1.59 4.60
N ILE A 30 -5.76 -0.95 5.77
CA ILE A 30 -4.58 -0.26 6.32
C ILE A 30 -3.36 -1.19 6.44
N THR A 31 -3.58 -2.51 6.57
CA THR A 31 -2.54 -3.51 6.79
C THR A 31 -1.80 -3.95 5.52
N SER A 32 -2.28 -3.57 4.34
CA SER A 32 -1.70 -4.02 3.08
C SER A 32 -0.65 -3.05 2.55
N HIS A 33 0.62 -3.48 2.58
CA HIS A 33 1.74 -2.78 1.95
C HIS A 33 1.50 -2.49 0.45
N VAL A 34 0.68 -3.30 -0.22
CA VAL A 34 0.31 -3.13 -1.63
C VAL A 34 -0.36 -1.77 -1.88
N VAL A 35 -1.19 -1.30 -0.94
CA VAL A 35 -1.89 -0.02 -1.10
C VAL A 35 -0.90 1.16 -1.04
N TRP A 36 0.04 1.12 -0.10
CA TRP A 36 1.10 2.14 0.01
C TRP A 36 2.06 2.12 -1.19
N TYR A 37 2.32 0.93 -1.76
CA TYR A 37 3.12 0.79 -2.97
C TYR A 37 2.44 1.42 -4.19
N VAL A 38 1.14 1.17 -4.38
CA VAL A 38 0.33 1.80 -5.43
C VAL A 38 0.26 3.32 -5.25
N TYR A 39 0.14 3.80 -4.01
CA TYR A 39 0.16 5.23 -3.71
C TYR A 39 1.51 5.88 -4.07
N GLY A 40 2.64 5.21 -3.77
CA GLY A 40 3.96 5.68 -4.15
C GLY A 40 4.16 5.74 -5.68
N LEU A 41 3.64 4.74 -6.41
CA LEU A 41 3.65 4.75 -7.89
C LEU A 41 2.86 5.93 -8.46
N TRP A 42 1.69 6.22 -7.91
CA TRP A 42 0.88 7.37 -8.31
C TRP A 42 1.59 8.71 -8.02
N GLN A 43 2.22 8.86 -6.86
CA GLN A 43 3.00 10.09 -6.57
C GLN A 43 4.21 10.24 -7.50
N ARG A 44 4.80 9.13 -7.94
CA ARG A 44 5.84 9.14 -8.95
C ARG A 44 5.34 9.67 -10.30
N SER A 45 4.11 9.35 -10.71
CA SER A 45 3.52 9.92 -11.93
C SER A 45 3.20 11.41 -11.81
N GLU A 46 2.91 11.89 -10.59
CA GLU A 46 2.69 13.32 -10.30
C GLU A 46 3.99 14.13 -10.08
N ARG A 47 5.17 13.51 -10.26
CA ARG A 47 6.49 14.11 -9.96
C ARG A 47 6.65 14.56 -8.50
N LYS A 48 5.83 14.05 -7.58
CA LYS A 48 5.91 14.34 -6.14
C LYS A 48 6.81 13.32 -5.44
N TYR A 49 8.11 13.43 -5.65
CA TYR A 49 9.07 12.45 -5.15
C TYR A 49 9.16 12.39 -3.62
N ASP A 50 9.03 13.54 -2.93
CA ASP A 50 9.12 13.60 -1.46
C ASP A 50 8.01 12.80 -0.77
N GLU A 51 6.79 12.92 -1.30
CA GLU A 51 5.66 12.17 -0.76
C GLU A 51 5.79 10.68 -1.11
N ALA A 52 6.28 10.35 -2.32
CA ALA A 52 6.46 8.97 -2.76
C ALA A 52 7.46 8.24 -1.84
N ILE A 53 8.55 8.89 -1.46
CA ILE A 53 9.52 8.34 -0.51
C ILE A 53 8.87 8.07 0.85
N LYS A 54 8.01 8.98 1.35
CA LYS A 54 7.26 8.76 2.60
C LYS A 54 6.31 7.55 2.48
N ALA A 55 5.64 7.40 1.33
CA ALA A 55 4.77 6.27 1.06
C ALA A 55 5.53 4.93 1.03
N TYR A 56 6.67 4.87 0.35
CA TYR A 56 7.51 3.67 0.30
C TYR A 56 8.08 3.30 1.67
N LYS A 57 8.51 4.28 2.48
CA LYS A 57 8.94 4.03 3.87
C LYS A 57 7.85 3.38 4.71
N LYS A 58 6.60 3.85 4.59
CA LYS A 58 5.44 3.24 5.27
C LYS A 58 5.16 1.82 4.77
N ALA A 59 5.26 1.59 3.46
CA ALA A 59 5.09 0.25 2.88
C ALA A 59 6.11 -0.75 3.45
N LEU A 60 7.39 -0.35 3.55
CA LEU A 60 8.47 -1.17 4.09
C LEU A 60 8.28 -1.48 5.58
N GLN A 61 7.82 -0.49 6.36
CA GLN A 61 7.48 -0.70 7.77
C GLN A 61 6.33 -1.70 7.93
N CYS A 62 5.26 -1.58 7.12
CA CYS A 62 4.16 -2.54 7.13
C CYS A 62 4.62 -3.96 6.76
N GLU A 63 5.49 -4.13 5.76
CA GLU A 63 6.03 -5.45 5.40
C GLU A 63 6.86 -6.05 6.55
N LYS A 64 7.75 -5.25 7.16
CA LYS A 64 8.57 -5.68 8.29
C LYS A 64 7.72 -6.09 9.50
N VAL A 65 6.68 -5.31 9.81
CA VAL A 65 5.71 -5.63 10.86
C VAL A 65 4.93 -6.91 10.54
N LYS A 66 4.47 -7.09 9.29
CA LYS A 66 3.78 -8.31 8.86
C LYS A 66 4.69 -9.53 8.99
N ARG A 67 5.96 -9.41 8.61
CA ARG A 67 6.98 -10.46 8.73
C ARG A 67 7.22 -10.85 10.18
N ILE A 68 7.42 -9.87 11.07
CA ILE A 68 7.60 -10.13 12.52
C ILE A 68 6.35 -10.81 13.10
N ARG A 69 5.15 -10.33 12.74
CA ARG A 69 3.89 -10.93 13.19
C ARG A 69 3.73 -12.39 12.73
N LEU A 70 4.11 -12.68 11.48
CA LEU A 70 4.14 -14.05 10.95
C LEU A 70 5.13 -14.96 11.70
N LEU A 71 6.30 -14.44 12.07
CA LEU A 71 7.29 -15.20 12.85
C LEU A 71 6.79 -15.53 14.26
N ILE A 72 6.12 -14.58 14.93
CA ILE A 72 5.53 -14.82 16.26
C ILE A 72 4.40 -15.86 16.18
N LEU A 73 3.50 -15.73 15.20
CA LEU A 73 2.40 -16.68 15.01
C LEU A 73 2.91 -18.09 14.67
N ARG A 74 3.91 -18.21 13.78
CA ARG A 74 4.55 -19.49 13.49
C ARG A 74 5.13 -20.12 14.75
N ARG A 75 5.80 -19.35 15.60
CA ARG A 75 6.41 -19.85 16.84
C ARG A 75 5.38 -20.33 17.87
N GLN A 76 4.19 -19.73 17.92
CA GLN A 76 3.09 -20.19 18.79
C GLN A 76 2.40 -21.46 18.27
N THR A 77 2.32 -21.65 16.96
CA THR A 77 1.69 -22.85 16.37
C THR A 77 2.54 -24.12 16.47
N TYR A 78 3.85 -24.02 16.73
CA TYR A 78 4.74 -25.18 16.95
C TYR A 78 4.82 -25.63 18.42
N PHE A 79 3.98 -25.08 19.31
CA PHE A 79 3.92 -25.44 20.73
C PHE A 79 2.67 -26.26 21.10
N PHE A 80 2.06 -26.92 20.12
CA PHE A 80 1.10 -28.01 20.31
C PHE A 80 1.57 -29.24 19.53
#